data_AF-Q6YXN4-F1
#
_entry.id   AF-Q6YXN4-F1
#
_cell.length_a   1.000
_cell.length_b   1.000
_cell.length_c   1.000
_cell.angle_alpha   90.00
_cell.angle_beta   90.00
_cell.angle_gamma   90.00
#
_symmetry.space_group_name_H-M   'P 1'
#
loop_
_entity.id
_entity.type
_entity.pdbx_description
1 polymer ?
#
loop_
_entity_poly.entity_id
_entity_poly.type
_entity_poly.pdbx_seq_one_letter_code
_entity_poly.pdbx_strand_id
1 'polypeptide(L)' 'MLAIFNIYLDNAFHLNGIILAKLPEAYAIFDPIVDVMPIIPVFFFLLAFVWQASVSFR' A
#
# COMPACT_ATOMS: atom_id res chain seq x y z
N MET A 1 -30.54 -16.55 11.02
CA MET A 1 -30.33 -16.04 9.65
C MET A 1 -29.66 -14.66 9.64
N LEU A 2 -30.19 -13.65 10.35
CA LEU A 2 -29.56 -12.32 10.45
C LEU A 2 -28.12 -12.33 10.96
N ALA A 3 -27.82 -13.12 12.00
CA ALA A 3 -26.45 -13.22 12.54
C ALA A 3 -25.42 -13.71 11.50
N ILE A 4 -25.81 -14.65 10.64
CA ILE A 4 -24.95 -15.16 9.57
C ILE A 4 -24.70 -14.06 8.53
N PHE A 5 -25.72 -13.29 8.15
CA PHE A 5 -25.58 -12.16 7.23
C PHE A 5 -24.62 -11.09 7.75
N ASN A 6 -24.73 -10.71 9.02
CA ASN A 6 -23.82 -9.73 9.64
C ASN A 6 -22.37 -10.22 9.63
N ILE A 7 -22.13 -11.50 9.94
CA ILE A 7 -20.78 -12.08 9.89
C ILE A 7 -20.19 -11.98 8.48
N TYR A 8 -20.98 -12.26 7.42
CA TYR A 8 -20.50 -12.10 6.04
C TYR A 8 -20.15 -10.65 5.70
N LEU A 9 -20.99 -9.70 6.14
CA LEU A 9 -20.76 -8.27 5.92
C LEU A 9 -19.51 -7.77 6.66
N ASP A 10 -19.32 -8.17 7.92
CA ASP A 10 -18.13 -7.84 8.71
C ASP A 10 -16.87 -8.43 8.10
N ASN A 11 -16.90 -9.67 7.61
CA ASN A 11 -15.76 -10.28 6.92
C ASN A 11 -15.45 -9.57 5.59
N ALA A 12 -16.46 -9.19 4.82
CA ALA A 12 -16.26 -8.43 3.59
C ALA A 12 -15.64 -7.05 3.88
N PHE A 13 -16.07 -6.39 4.96
CA PHE A 13 -15.49 -5.12 5.37
C PHE A 13 -14.08 -5.29 5.94
N HIS A 14 -13.82 -6.35 6.71
CA HIS A 14 -12.48 -6.69 7.23
C HIS A 14 -11.49 -6.93 6.08
N LEU A 15 -11.89 -7.64 5.02
CA LEU A 15 -11.06 -7.83 3.83
C LEU A 15 -10.75 -6.51 3.11
N ASN A 16 -11.73 -5.60 3.00
CA ASN A 16 -11.50 -4.26 2.44
C ASN A 16 -10.62 -3.40 3.35
N GLY A 17 -10.80 -3.51 4.68
CA GLY A 17 -10.05 -2.77 5.68
C GLY A 17 -8.58 -3.18 5.78
N ILE A 18 -8.24 -4.43 5.46
CA ILE A 18 -6.83 -4.88 5.38
C ILE A 18 -6.06 -4.04 4.34
N ILE A 19 -6.70 -3.59 3.27
CA ILE A 19 -6.07 -2.76 2.23
C ILE A 19 -5.83 -1.33 2.72
N LEU A 20 -6.63 -0.84 3.68
CA LEU A 20 -6.63 0.56 4.12
C LEU A 20 -6.77 0.69 5.64
N ALA A 21 -5.91 -0.02 6.38
CA ALA A 21 -5.86 0.06 7.83
C ALA A 21 -5.26 1.42 8.24
N LYS A 22 -5.86 2.07 9.24
CA LYS A 22 -5.29 3.28 9.84
C LYS A 22 -4.02 2.90 10.62
N LEU A 23 -2.97 3.72 10.52
CA LEU A 23 -1.78 3.57 11.34
C LEU A 23 -2.13 3.69 12.84
N PRO A 24 -1.35 3.04 13.73
CA PRO A 24 -1.47 3.30 15.17
C PRO A 24 -1.24 4.79 15.47
N GLU A 25 -1.85 5.29 16.55
CA GLU A 25 -1.82 6.72 16.89
C GLU A 25 -0.40 7.32 16.95
N ALA A 26 0.58 6.56 17.44
CA ALA A 26 1.98 6.99 17.50
C ALA A 26 2.62 7.25 16.11
N TYR A 27 2.06 6.67 15.05
CA TYR A 27 2.56 6.78 13.69
C TYR A 27 1.67 7.60 12.76
N ALA A 28 0.57 8.18 13.27
CA ALA A 28 -0.36 8.98 12.46
C ALA A 28 0.33 10.18 11.76
N ILE A 29 1.40 10.73 12.33
CA ILE A 29 2.21 11.78 11.69
C ILE A 29 2.89 11.31 10.40
N PHE A 30 3.10 10.01 10.23
CA PHE A 30 3.70 9.41 9.04
C PHE A 30 2.67 8.95 8.00
N ASP A 31 1.36 9.15 8.25
CA ASP A 31 0.28 8.85 7.29
C ASP A 31 0.67 9.36 5.87
N PRO A 32 1.12 10.62 5.67
CA PRO A 32 1.48 11.12 4.34
C PRO A 32 2.64 10.40 3.66
N ILE A 33 3.57 9.80 4.43
CA ILE A 33 4.71 9.05 3.87
C ILE A 33 4.26 7.63 3.51
N VAL A 34 3.44 7.02 4.36
CA VAL A 34 2.92 5.67 4.14
C VAL A 34 2.08 5.60 2.88
N ASP A 35 1.30 6.65 2.59
CA ASP A 35 0.51 6.78 1.37
C ASP A 35 1.35 6.71 0.08
N VAL A 36 2.64 7.07 0.15
CA VAL A 36 3.56 7.05 -1.00
C VAL A 36 4.28 5.70 -1.12
N MET A 37 4.43 4.92 -0.04
CA MET A 37 5.20 3.66 -0.06
C MET A 37 4.79 2.66 -1.15
N PRO A 38 3.50 2.50 -1.53
CA PRO A 38 3.11 1.58 -2.60
C PRO A 38 3.76 1.87 -3.97
N ILE A 39 4.28 3.08 -4.22
CA ILE A 39 4.95 3.42 -5.49
C ILE A 39 6.43 2.98 -5.55
N ILE A 40 7.01 2.57 -4.41
CA ILE A 40 8.44 2.23 -4.30
C ILE A 40 8.90 1.19 -5.35
N PRO A 41 8.14 0.13 -5.69
CA PRO A 41 8.55 -0.80 -6.74
C PRO A 41 8.73 -0.14 -8.11
N VAL A 42 7.87 0.81 -8.46
CA VAL A 42 7.97 1.58 -9.73
C VAL A 42 9.19 2.50 -9.69
N PHE A 43 9.46 3.12 -8.54
CA PHE A 43 10.66 3.94 -8.37
C PHE A 43 11.94 3.15 -8.66
N PHE A 44 12.09 1.94 -8.11
CA PHE A 44 13.27 1.10 -8.36
C PHE A 44 13.35 0.60 -9.81
N PHE A 45 12.21 0.32 -10.45
CA PHE A 45 12.18 0.03 -11.87
C PHE A 45 12.72 1.21 -12.70
N LEU A 46 12.31 2.44 -12.40
CA LEU A 46 12.82 3.64 -13.08
C LEU A 46 14.29 3.89 -12.77
N LEU A 47 14.74 3.62 -11.55
CA LEU A 47 16.14 3.73 -11.16
C LEU A 47 17.06 2.84 -12.02
N ALA A 48 16.58 1.68 -12.49
CA ALA A 48 17.34 0.85 -13.42
C ALA A 48 17.63 1.55 -14.76
N PHE A 49 16.72 2.38 -15.26
CA PHE A 49 16.95 3.18 -16.47
C PHE A 49 17.89 4.35 -16.20
N VAL A 50 17.78 4.99 -15.05
CA VAL A 50 18.74 6.02 -14.61
C VAL A 50 20.14 5.43 -14.54
N TRP A 51 20.26 4.20 -14.03
CA TRP A 51 21.52 3.48 -13.99
C TRP A 51 22.04 3.09 -15.39
N GLN A 52 21.19 2.57 -16.27
CA GLN A 52 21.61 2.30 -17.66
C GLN A 52 22.03 3.57 -18.40
N ALA A 53 21.35 4.69 -18.15
CA ALA A 53 21.71 5.97 -18.74
C ALA A 53 23.09 6.48 -18.28
N SER A 54 23.54 6.15 -17.07
CA SER A 54 24.84 6.61 -16.54
C SER A 54 26.04 5.89 -17.13
N VAL A 55 25.84 4.68 -17.68
CA VAL A 55 26.90 3.87 -18.32
C VAL A 55 26.74 3.74 -19.84
N SER A 56 25.83 4.51 -20.44
CA SER A 56 25.38 4.39 -21.83
C SER A 56 24.58 3.11 -22.10
N PHE A 57 23.57 3.24 -22.98
CA PHE A 57 22.81 2.11 -23.47
C PHE A 57 23.66 1.34 -24.49
N ARG A 58 23.89 0.07 -24.20
CA ARG A 58 24.57 -0.89 -25.08
C ARG A 58 23.60 -1.92 -25.62
#